data_AF-U7R2A8-F1
#
_entry.id   AF-U7R2A8-F1
#
_cell.length_a   1.000
_cell.length_b   1.000
_cell.length_c   1.000
_cell.angle_alpha   90.00
_cell.angle_beta   90.00
_cell.angle_gamma   90.00
#
_symmetry.space_group_name_H-M   'P 1'
#
loop_
_entity.id
_entity.type
_entity.pdbx_description
1 polymer ?
#
loop_
_entity_poly.entity_id
_entity_poly.type
_entity_poly.pdbx_seq_one_letter_code
_entity_poly.pdbx_strand_id
1 'polypeptide(L)'
;MSSLNELVSVEVDVPSGSAITLSQPEEYPSQLIEALVSLFSQRKPVRRAFIIQAHDKNVDEKPNLLIGLEMNGTEDEIEQLIQEAGGIACEYTSEEEPIDFCLVDEKERGISHYLIQHTQPFYQRKLGSWLRGNIPVMNK
;
A
#
# COMPACT_ATOMS: atom_id res chain seq x y z
N MET A 1 -20.55 -26.53 -11.68
CA MET A 1 -19.34 -26.32 -10.86
C MET A 1 -18.44 -25.40 -11.67
N SER A 2 -18.53 -24.10 -11.41
CA SER A 2 -17.86 -23.07 -12.21
C SER A 2 -16.40 -22.97 -11.82
N SER A 3 -15.55 -22.91 -12.83
CA SER A 3 -14.10 -22.78 -12.80
C SER A 3 -13.63 -21.70 -11.82
N LEU A 4 -12.69 -22.06 -10.95
CA LEU A 4 -11.80 -21.11 -10.29
C LEU A 4 -11.01 -20.42 -11.42
N ASN A 5 -11.14 -19.10 -11.55
CA ASN A 5 -10.26 -18.33 -12.41
C ASN A 5 -8.84 -18.46 -11.85
N GLU A 6 -7.94 -19.04 -12.63
CA GLU A 6 -6.51 -18.79 -12.49
C GLU A 6 -6.29 -17.27 -12.46
N LEU A 7 -5.67 -16.78 -11.41
CA LEU A 7 -5.10 -15.43 -11.37
C LEU A 7 -3.98 -15.38 -12.40
N VAL A 8 -4.33 -15.14 -13.66
CA VAL A 8 -3.38 -14.90 -14.73
C VAL A 8 -2.71 -13.58 -14.42
N SER A 9 -1.44 -13.64 -14.02
CA SER A 9 -0.58 -12.45 -13.99
C SER A 9 -0.46 -11.95 -15.42
N VAL A 10 -1.00 -10.76 -15.69
CA VAL A 10 -0.86 -10.10 -16.99
C VAL A 10 0.37 -9.21 -16.91
N GLU A 11 1.42 -9.56 -17.62
CA GLU A 11 2.52 -8.63 -17.88
C GLU A 11 2.05 -7.61 -18.92
N VAL A 12 2.04 -6.33 -18.54
CA VAL A 12 1.72 -5.22 -19.45
C VAL A 12 3.01 -4.47 -19.74
N ASP A 13 3.43 -4.50 -21.01
CA ASP A 13 4.53 -3.66 -21.49
C ASP A 13 4.06 -2.20 -21.53
N VAL A 14 4.53 -1.41 -20.55
CA VAL A 14 4.31 0.03 -20.52
C VAL A 14 5.20 0.67 -21.60
N PRO A 15 4.63 1.36 -22.62
CA PRO A 15 5.42 1.94 -23.70
C PRO A 15 6.50 2.89 -23.18
N SER A 16 7.71 2.79 -23.73
CA SER A 16 8.81 3.70 -23.40
C SER A 16 8.39 5.16 -23.55
N GLY A 17 8.52 5.94 -22.48
CA GLY A 17 8.07 7.34 -22.42
C GLY A 17 6.74 7.56 -21.69
N SER A 18 6.01 6.50 -21.35
CA SER A 18 4.84 6.60 -20.46
C SER A 18 5.33 6.89 -19.03
N ALA A 19 4.57 7.70 -18.30
CA ALA A 19 4.94 8.14 -16.97
C ALA A 19 3.73 8.09 -16.04
N ILE A 20 3.84 7.26 -14.99
CA ILE A 20 2.91 7.32 -13.86
C ILE A 20 3.45 8.38 -12.91
N THR A 21 2.60 9.35 -12.58
CA THR A 21 2.93 10.36 -11.56
C THR A 21 2.61 9.79 -10.19
N LEU A 22 3.59 9.83 -9.27
CA LEU A 22 3.39 9.48 -7.87
C LEU A 22 3.41 10.76 -7.03
N SER A 23 2.40 10.95 -6.19
CA SER A 23 2.27 12.11 -5.30
C SER A 23 1.70 11.70 -3.95
N GLN A 24 1.87 12.54 -2.93
CA GLN A 24 1.10 12.39 -1.71
C GLN A 24 -0.38 12.76 -2.00
N PRO A 25 -1.36 12.15 -1.31
CA PRO A 25 -2.76 12.54 -1.47
C PRO A 25 -2.97 14.02 -1.11
N GLU A 26 -3.70 14.74 -1.95
CA GLU A 26 -4.11 16.11 -1.66
C GLU A 26 -5.06 16.15 -0.45
N GLU A 27 -5.96 15.15 -0.39
CA GLU A 27 -6.86 14.90 0.73
C GLU A 27 -6.67 13.46 1.23
N TYR A 28 -6.39 13.31 2.51
CA TYR A 28 -6.20 12.00 3.13
C TYR A 28 -7.54 11.44 3.60
N PRO A 29 -7.93 10.21 3.19
CA PRO A 29 -9.20 9.60 3.58
C PRO A 29 -9.11 9.09 5.03
N SER A 30 -9.38 9.97 5.99
CA SER A 30 -9.12 9.70 7.41
C SER A 30 -9.86 8.46 7.94
N GLN A 31 -11.12 8.25 7.53
CA GLN A 31 -11.93 7.11 7.98
C GLN A 31 -11.38 5.78 7.47
N LEU A 32 -10.97 5.71 6.20
CA LEU A 32 -10.29 4.56 5.64
C LEU A 32 -8.96 4.28 6.38
N ILE A 33 -8.16 5.32 6.58
CA ILE A 33 -6.87 5.21 7.28
C ILE A 33 -7.08 4.67 8.70
N GLU A 34 -8.07 5.18 9.44
CA GLU A 34 -8.41 4.70 10.78
C GLU A 34 -8.83 3.23 10.78
N ALA A 35 -9.69 2.83 9.83
CA ALA A 35 -10.13 1.44 9.68
C ALA A 35 -8.96 0.49 9.39
N LEU A 36 -8.08 0.87 8.47
CA LEU A 36 -6.89 0.09 8.11
C LEU A 36 -5.88 0.05 9.26
N VAL A 37 -5.65 1.15 9.97
CA VAL A 37 -4.80 1.16 11.18
C VAL A 37 -5.34 0.21 12.24
N SER A 38 -6.66 0.18 12.44
CA SER A 38 -7.32 -0.75 13.37
C SER A 38 -7.06 -2.21 12.97
N LEU A 39 -7.22 -2.54 11.68
CA LEU A 39 -6.89 -3.86 11.13
C LEU A 39 -5.41 -4.20 11.35
N PHE A 40 -4.50 -3.35 10.89
CA PHE A 40 -3.05 -3.62 10.88
C PHE A 40 -2.47 -3.71 12.29
N SER A 41 -3.02 -2.98 13.26
CA SER A 41 -2.60 -3.07 14.66
C SER A 41 -2.80 -4.47 15.27
N GLN A 42 -3.75 -5.24 14.73
CA GLN A 42 -4.08 -6.59 15.14
C GLN A 42 -3.35 -7.67 14.32
N ARG A 43 -2.61 -7.28 13.28
CA ARG A 43 -2.00 -8.18 12.29
C ARG A 43 -0.48 -8.06 12.37
N LYS A 44 0.15 -9.07 12.96
CA LYS A 44 1.62 -9.12 13.13
C LYS A 44 2.40 -8.99 11.80
N PRO A 45 1.95 -9.47 10.64
CA PRO A 45 2.75 -9.35 9.43
C PRO A 45 3.06 -7.91 9.01
N VAL A 46 2.16 -6.95 9.28
CA VAL A 46 2.34 -5.56 8.82
C VAL A 46 3.43 -4.84 9.61
N ARG A 47 4.46 -4.38 8.90
CA ARG A 47 5.53 -3.54 9.48
C ARG A 47 5.23 -2.06 9.26
N ARG A 48 4.93 -1.68 8.02
CA ARG A 48 4.58 -0.31 7.61
C ARG A 48 3.47 -0.35 6.57
N ALA A 49 2.62 0.67 6.57
CA ALA A 49 1.69 0.93 5.48
C ALA A 49 1.79 2.39 5.05
N PHE A 50 1.70 2.61 3.75
CA PHE A 50 1.87 3.90 3.09
C PHE A 50 0.67 4.17 2.19
N ILE A 51 0.38 5.45 1.95
CA ILE A 51 -0.69 5.87 1.04
C ILE A 51 -0.17 6.96 0.12
N ILE A 52 -0.40 6.80 -1.17
CA ILE A 52 -0.05 7.77 -2.22
C ILE A 52 -1.17 7.87 -3.24
N GLN A 53 -1.05 8.85 -4.13
CA GLN A 53 -1.78 8.90 -5.39
C GLN A 53 -0.87 8.43 -6.52
N ALA A 54 -1.42 7.60 -7.41
CA ALA A 54 -0.80 7.19 -8.66
C ALA A 54 -1.67 7.64 -9.83
N HIS A 55 -1.09 8.33 -10.81
CA HIS A 55 -1.84 8.85 -11.96
C HIS A 55 -1.15 8.49 -13.27
N ASP A 56 -1.79 7.63 -14.06
CA ASP A 56 -1.50 7.56 -15.50
C ASP A 56 -2.42 8.53 -16.24
N LYS A 57 -1.88 9.71 -16.58
CA LYS A 57 -2.63 10.77 -17.26
C LYS A 57 -3.11 10.41 -18.67
N ASN A 58 -2.63 9.30 -19.23
CA ASN A 58 -3.06 8.83 -20.54
C ASN A 58 -4.25 7.86 -20.45
N VAL A 59 -4.51 7.32 -19.26
CA VAL A 59 -5.53 6.29 -19.01
C VAL A 59 -6.63 6.81 -18.09
N ASP A 60 -6.24 7.45 -16.98
CA ASP A 60 -7.15 7.84 -15.92
C ASP A 60 -7.46 9.34 -15.94
N GLU A 61 -8.73 9.69 -15.72
CA GLU A 61 -9.14 11.10 -15.55
C GLU A 61 -8.59 11.70 -14.26
N LYS A 62 -8.55 10.90 -13.18
CA LYS A 62 -8.09 11.28 -11.84
C LYS A 62 -7.00 10.33 -11.34
N PRO A 63 -6.13 10.75 -10.39
CA PRO A 63 -5.27 9.82 -9.68
C PRO A 63 -6.08 8.79 -8.87
N ASN A 64 -5.61 7.54 -8.85
CA ASN A 64 -6.10 6.52 -7.95
C ASN A 64 -5.30 6.52 -6.64
N LEU A 65 -5.93 6.10 -5.54
CA LEU A 65 -5.22 5.87 -4.29
C LEU A 65 -4.51 4.52 -4.34
N LEU A 66 -3.24 4.50 -3.95
CA LEU A 66 -2.45 3.28 -3.83
C LEU A 66 -1.96 3.12 -2.40
N ILE A 67 -2.29 1.98 -1.80
CA ILE A 67 -1.82 1.57 -0.48
C ILE A 67 -0.66 0.60 -0.65
N GLY A 68 0.51 1.00 -0.14
CA GLY A 68 1.68 0.13 -0.08
C GLY A 68 1.79 -0.56 1.27
N LEU A 69 1.91 -1.89 1.28
CA LEU A 69 2.07 -2.69 2.48
C LEU A 69 3.46 -3.34 2.53
N GLU A 70 4.26 -2.94 3.52
CA GLU A 70 5.49 -3.67 3.85
C GLU A 70 5.18 -4.70 4.93
N MET A 71 5.34 -5.97 4.59
CA MET A 71 4.91 -7.09 5.43
C MET A 71 5.95 -8.20 5.52
N ASN A 72 5.97 -8.88 6.68
CA ASN A 72 6.74 -10.10 6.92
C ASN A 72 5.78 -11.19 7.42
N GLY A 73 5.41 -12.13 6.55
CA GLY A 73 4.52 -13.24 6.86
C GLY A 73 4.67 -14.36 5.82
N THR A 74 3.91 -15.43 5.97
CA THR A 74 3.75 -16.43 4.90
C THR A 74 2.93 -15.85 3.75
N GLU A 75 2.98 -16.47 2.57
CA GLU A 75 2.17 -16.09 1.41
C GLU A 75 0.67 -16.08 1.75
N ASP A 76 0.18 -17.13 2.41
CA ASP A 76 -1.21 -17.22 2.89
C ASP A 76 -1.59 -16.07 3.85
N GLU A 77 -0.70 -15.70 4.78
CA GLU A 77 -0.94 -14.59 5.72
C GLU A 77 -1.02 -13.25 4.98
N ILE A 78 -0.19 -13.07 3.95
CA ILE A 78 -0.16 -11.88 3.11
C ILE A 78 -1.43 -11.80 2.27
N GLU A 79 -1.82 -12.89 1.60
CA GLU A 79 -3.01 -12.93 0.75
C GLU A 79 -4.27 -12.66 1.56
N GLN A 80 -4.45 -13.35 2.70
CA GLN A 80 -5.60 -13.13 3.58
C GLN A 80 -5.70 -11.68 4.04
N LEU A 81 -4.56 -11.07 4.39
CA LEU A 81 -4.54 -9.69 4.84
C LEU A 81 -4.84 -8.70 3.72
N ILE A 82 -4.35 -8.94 2.50
CA ILE A 82 -4.71 -8.11 1.32
C ILE A 82 -6.21 -8.22 1.04
N GLN A 83 -6.79 -9.42 1.12
CA GLN A 83 -8.24 -9.61 0.95
C GLN A 83 -9.05 -8.88 2.02
N GLU A 84 -8.67 -8.99 3.29
CA GLU A 84 -9.32 -8.27 4.40
C GLU A 84 -9.21 -6.74 4.23
N ALA A 85 -8.03 -6.24 3.88
CA ALA A 85 -7.80 -4.81 3.67
C ALA A 85 -8.57 -4.28 2.44
N GLY A 86 -8.64 -5.06 1.36
CA GLY A 86 -9.46 -4.75 0.18
C GLY A 86 -10.94 -4.71 0.52
N GLY A 87 -11.42 -5.66 1.35
CA GLY A 87 -12.79 -5.66 1.86
C GLY A 87 -13.13 -4.38 2.64
N ILE A 88 -12.22 -3.91 3.51
CA ILE A 88 -12.38 -2.62 4.20
C ILE A 88 -12.39 -1.48 3.19
N ALA A 89 -11.46 -1.45 2.23
CA ALA A 89 -11.37 -0.37 1.26
C ALA A 89 -12.64 -0.21 0.42
N CYS A 90 -13.31 -1.32 0.07
CA CYS A 90 -14.61 -1.32 -0.61
C CYS A 90 -15.71 -0.58 0.16
N GLU A 91 -15.63 -0.47 1.49
CA GLU A 91 -16.61 0.28 2.30
C GLU A 91 -16.44 1.80 2.19
N TYR A 92 -15.27 2.27 1.74
CA TYR A 92 -14.90 3.70 1.69
C TYR A 92 -14.69 4.23 0.28
N THR A 93 -14.93 3.43 -0.76
CA THR A 93 -14.69 3.80 -2.15
C THR A 93 -15.94 3.67 -3.00
N SER A 94 -16.00 4.46 -4.07
CA SER A 94 -16.95 4.25 -5.17
C SER A 94 -16.33 3.35 -6.24
N GLU A 95 -17.15 2.81 -7.15
CA GLU A 95 -16.67 2.01 -8.30
C GLU A 95 -15.76 2.82 -9.24
N GLU A 96 -15.87 4.15 -9.24
CA GLU A 96 -15.13 5.07 -10.12
C GLU A 96 -13.78 5.53 -9.52
N GLU A 97 -13.53 5.29 -8.23
CA GLU A 97 -12.34 5.78 -7.53
C GLU A 97 -11.58 4.65 -6.81
N PRO A 98 -11.18 3.57 -7.52
CA PRO A 98 -10.64 2.37 -6.89
C PRO A 98 -9.41 2.67 -6.02
N ILE A 99 -9.28 1.87 -4.96
CA ILE A 99 -8.12 1.88 -4.07
C ILE A 99 -7.29 0.63 -4.36
N ASP A 100 -6.11 0.84 -4.91
CA ASP A 100 -5.18 -0.22 -5.24
C ASP A 100 -4.30 -0.60 -4.05
N PHE A 101 -3.82 -1.85 -4.04
CA PHE A 101 -2.88 -2.36 -3.04
C PHE A 101 -1.63 -2.91 -3.73
N CYS A 102 -0.47 -2.64 -3.16
CA CYS A 102 0.79 -3.25 -3.57
C CYS A 102 1.63 -3.68 -2.36
N LEU A 103 2.47 -4.68 -2.58
CA LEU A 103 3.52 -5.05 -1.63
C LEU A 103 4.70 -4.11 -1.77
N VAL A 104 5.33 -3.79 -0.64
CA VAL A 104 6.51 -2.92 -0.58
C VAL A 104 7.71 -3.75 -0.13
N ASP A 105 8.70 -3.88 -1.02
CA ASP A 105 10.00 -4.47 -0.71
C ASP A 105 11.11 -3.40 -0.78
N GLU A 106 11.91 -3.29 0.28
CA GLU A 106 13.04 -2.34 0.36
C GLU A 106 14.10 -2.54 -0.73
N LYS A 107 14.16 -3.71 -1.36
CA LYS A 107 15.09 -4.04 -2.43
C LYS A 107 14.58 -3.58 -3.81
N GLU A 108 13.30 -3.28 -3.94
CA GLU A 108 12.69 -2.90 -5.21
C GLU A 108 12.85 -1.40 -5.51
N ARG A 109 12.99 -1.10 -6.80
CA ARG A 109 12.99 0.28 -7.33
C ARG A 109 11.55 0.71 -7.67
N GLY A 110 11.38 1.91 -8.21
CA GLY A 110 10.05 2.40 -8.62
C GLY A 110 9.17 2.77 -7.42
N ILE A 111 7.96 2.19 -7.36
CA ILE A 111 6.94 2.52 -6.35
C ILE A 111 7.44 2.23 -4.93
N SER A 112 7.99 1.04 -4.67
CA SER A 112 8.54 0.67 -3.35
C SER A 112 9.60 1.67 -2.88
N HIS A 113 10.52 2.08 -3.77
CA HIS A 113 11.51 3.10 -3.48
C HIS A 113 10.88 4.46 -3.16
N TYR A 114 9.89 4.89 -3.95
CA TYR A 114 9.19 6.16 -3.72
C TYR A 114 8.50 6.18 -2.35
N LEU A 115 7.74 5.13 -2.03
CA LEU A 115 7.04 4.99 -0.75
C LEU A 115 8.00 5.04 0.44
N ILE A 116 9.14 4.35 0.36
CA ILE A 116 10.08 4.30 1.49
C ILE A 116 10.87 5.60 1.65
N GLN A 117 11.30 6.23 0.55
CA GLN A 117 12.26 7.34 0.59
C GLN A 117 11.62 8.73 0.52
N HIS A 118 10.40 8.84 -0.01
CA HIS A 118 9.78 10.13 -0.32
C HIS A 118 8.42 10.35 0.37
N THR A 119 7.92 9.38 1.13
CA THR A 119 6.68 9.52 1.90
C THR A 119 6.88 9.08 3.36
N GLN A 120 5.84 9.24 4.19
CA GLN A 120 5.80 8.72 5.54
C GLN A 120 4.72 7.64 5.64
N PRO A 121 4.97 6.56 6.40
CA PRO A 121 3.95 5.54 6.62
C PRO A 121 2.82 6.11 7.49
N PHE A 122 1.56 5.90 7.10
CA PHE A 122 0.41 6.22 7.94
C PHE A 122 0.25 5.21 9.08
N TYR A 123 0.78 4.00 8.91
CA TYR A 123 0.89 2.98 9.95
C TYR A 123 2.32 2.49 10.04
N GLN A 124 2.87 2.49 11.25
CA GLN A 124 4.12 1.80 11.54
C GLN A 124 3.96 1.00 12.82
N ARG A 125 4.21 -0.31 12.73
CA ARG A 125 4.16 -1.17 13.90
C ARG A 125 5.19 -0.70 14.93
N LYS A 126 4.73 -0.40 16.13
CA LYS A 126 5.61 -0.01 17.24
C LYS A 126 6.50 -1.21 17.59
N LEU A 127 7.80 -1.01 17.49
CA LEU A 127 8.76 -1.91 18.12
C LEU A 127 8.52 -1.85 19.64
N GLY A 128 8.40 -3.02 20.30
CA GLY A 128 8.17 -3.09 21.73
C GLY A 128 9.17 -2.23 22.52
N SER A 129 8.77 -1.76 23.71
CA SER A 129 9.49 -0.77 24.53
C SER A 129 10.98 -1.06 24.81
N TRP A 130 11.45 -2.28 24.53
CA TRP A 130 12.82 -2.74 24.69
C TRP A 130 13.83 -2.11 23.70
N LEU A 131 13.39 -1.59 22.54
CA LEU A 131 14.30 -1.01 21.54
C LEU A 131 14.53 0.51 21.64
N ARG A 132 13.87 1.20 22.58
CA ARG A 132 14.08 2.66 22.79
C ARG A 132 15.47 3.02 23.33
N GLY A 133 16.27 2.05 23.78
CA GLY A 133 17.61 2.29 24.31
C GLY A 133 18.73 2.37 23.25
N ASN A 134 18.51 1.88 22.02
CA ASN A 134 19.63 1.58 21.10
C ASN A 134 19.54 2.20 19.69
N ILE A 135 18.60 3.12 19.42
CA ILE A 135 18.51 3.76 18.10
C ILE A 135 18.92 5.24 18.20
N PRO A 136 20.02 5.67 17.55
CA PRO A 136 20.35 7.09 17.46
C PRO A 136 19.28 7.79 16.60
N VAL A 137 18.62 8.78 17.21
CA VAL A 137 17.70 9.68 16.51
C VAL A 137 18.52 10.54 15.55
N MET A 138 18.50 10.21 14.26
CA MET A 138 19.03 11.11 13.23
C MET A 138 17.93 12.11 12.83
N ASN A 139 17.99 13.30 13.42
CA ASN A 139 17.28 14.45 12.88
C ASN A 139 18.07 14.98 11.66
N LYS A 140 17.41 15.07 10.51
CA LYS A 140 17.77 16.01 9.45
C LYS A 140 16.50 16.67 8.93
#